data_AF-A0A0G9HA00-F1
#
_entry.id   AF-A0A0G9HA00-F1
#
_cell.length_a   1.000
_cell.length_b   1.000
_cell.length_c   1.000
_cell.angle_alpha   90.00
_cell.angle_beta   90.00
_cell.angle_gamma   90.00
#
_symmetry.space_group_name_H-M   'P 1'
#
loop_
_entity.id
_entity.type
_entity.pdbx_description
1 polymer ?
#
loop_
_entity_poly.entity_id
_entity_poly.type
_entity_poly.pdbx_seq_one_letter_code
_entity_poly.pdbx_strand_id
1 'polypeptide(L)' 'MFENQQRDDVEKFIHADADTRRLFYRHQELDTKLHDANIGCLPMDDQSLAGLKKEKLQAKEKLQRMWDSWQQSRH' A
#
# COMPACT_ATOMS: atom_id res chain seq x y z
N MET A 1 -4.11 -9.65 3.85
CA MET A 1 -3.04 -10.16 2.96
C MET A 1 -1.63 -9.97 3.54
N PHE A 2 -1.40 -9.08 4.53
CA PHE A 2 -0.09 -8.87 5.16
C PHE A 2 0.07 -9.54 6.54
N GLU A 3 -0.90 -10.33 7.01
CA GLU A 3 -0.87 -10.91 8.37
C GLU A 3 -0.02 -12.19 8.49
N ASN A 4 0.34 -12.81 7.36
CA ASN A 4 1.12 -14.06 7.33
C ASN A 4 2.50 -13.91 6.65
N GLN A 5 2.84 -12.70 6.18
CA GLN A 5 4.20 -12.38 5.73
C GLN A 5 4.93 -11.76 6.93
N GLN A 6 6.08 -12.34 7.28
CA GLN A 6 6.89 -11.94 8.43
C GLN A 6 7.07 -10.43 8.40
N ARG A 7 6.55 -9.73 9.42
CA ARG A 7 6.67 -8.27 9.55
C ARG A 7 8.13 -7.83 9.41
N ASP A 8 9.07 -8.65 9.88
CA ASP A 8 10.50 -8.49 9.68
C ASP A 8 10.95 -8.43 8.21
N ASP A 9 10.46 -9.30 7.33
CA ASP A 9 10.84 -9.26 5.92
C ASP A 9 10.22 -8.05 5.21
N VAL A 10 9.01 -7.66 5.61
CA VAL A 10 8.33 -6.45 5.12
C VAL A 10 9.07 -5.20 5.58
N GLU A 11 9.51 -5.13 6.83
CA GLU A 11 10.35 -4.06 7.34
C GLU A 11 11.69 -4.03 6.60
N LYS A 12 12.37 -5.17 6.42
CA LYS A 12 13.62 -5.21 5.64
C LYS A 12 13.43 -4.74 4.22
N PHE A 13 12.34 -5.10 3.57
CA PHE A 13 12.00 -4.65 2.22
C PHE A 13 11.66 -3.15 2.15
N ILE A 14 10.89 -2.64 3.12
CA ILE A 14 10.58 -1.21 3.26
C ILE A 14 11.85 -0.42 3.56
N HIS A 15 12.78 -0.97 4.34
CA HIS A 15 14.06 -0.34 4.66
C HIS A 15 15.13 -0.51 3.58
N ALA A 16 14.99 -1.51 2.70
CA ALA A 16 15.92 -1.77 1.61
C ALA A 16 15.87 -0.70 0.51
N ASP A 17 14.71 -0.08 0.27
CA ASP A 17 14.52 0.91 -0.78
C ASP A 17 13.57 2.03 -0.34
N ALA A 18 13.99 3.28 -0.59
CA ALA A 18 13.27 4.48 -0.20
C ALA A 18 11.95 4.65 -0.98
N ASP A 19 11.88 4.13 -2.21
CA ASP A 19 10.68 4.17 -3.05
C ASP A 19 9.61 3.23 -2.51
N THR A 20 9.98 2.03 -2.06
CA THR A 20 9.07 1.09 -1.39
C THR A 20 8.51 1.69 -0.12
N ARG A 21 9.37 2.34 0.68
CA ARG A 21 8.95 3.04 1.89
C ARG A 21 7.92 4.12 1.59
N ARG A 22 8.18 4.98 0.60
CA ARG A 22 7.24 6.02 0.17
C ARG A 22 5.91 5.42 -0.30
N LEU A 23 5.97 4.34 -1.08
CA LEU A 23 4.77 3.69 -1.59
C LEU A 23 3.94 3.06 -0.47
N PHE A 24 4.60 2.45 0.52
CA PHE A 24 3.94 1.85 1.68
C PHE A 24 3.21 2.89 2.52
N TYR A 25 3.87 4.01 2.86
CA TYR A 25 3.21 5.11 3.57
C TYR A 25 2.06 5.69 2.75
N ARG A 26 2.24 5.88 1.44
CA ARG A 26 1.17 6.36 0.57
C ARG A 26 -0.02 5.40 0.55
N HIS A 27 0.21 4.10 0.52
CA HIS A 27 -0.85 3.09 0.60
C HIS A 27 -1.59 3.16 1.94
N GLN A 28 -0.88 3.32 3.07
CA GLN A 28 -1.52 3.53 4.38
C GLN A 28 -2.36 4.81 4.41
N GLU A 29 -1.85 5.93 3.90
CA GLU A 29 -2.62 7.18 3.83
C GLU A 29 -3.90 7.03 3.00
N LEU A 30 -3.83 6.32 1.86
CA LEU A 30 -4.99 6.05 1.02
C LEU A 30 -6.00 5.12 1.72
N ASP A 31 -5.52 4.14 2.48
CA ASP A 31 -6.36 3.25 3.29
C ASP A 31 -7.09 4.01 4.39
N THR A 32 -6.38 4.87 5.14
CA THR A 32 -6.97 5.74 6.16
C THR A 32 -8.02 6.67 5.55
N LYS A 33 -7.71 7.35 4.44
CA LYS A 33 -8.68 8.23 3.77
C LYS A 33 -9.93 7.48 3.30
N LEU A 34 -9.75 6.27 2.76
CA LEU A 34 -10.88 5.44 2.36
C LEU A 34 -11.69 5.00 3.58
N HIS A 35 -11.04 4.67 4.69
CA HIS A 35 -11.70 4.32 5.93
C HIS A 35 -12.52 5.50 6.47
N ASP A 36 -11.90 6.68 6.57
CA ASP A 36 -12.53 7.92 7.04
C ASP A 36 -13.74 8.31 6.17
N ALA A 37 -13.62 8.17 4.85
CA ALA A 37 -14.73 8.39 3.94
C ALA A 37 -15.85 7.35 4.12
N ASN A 38 -15.50 6.08 4.36
CA ASN A 38 -16.47 5.00 4.53
C ASN A 38 -17.23 5.09 5.87
N ILE A 39 -16.61 5.60 6.94
CA ILE A 39 -17.28 5.87 8.22
C ILE A 39 -18.04 7.21 8.24
N GLY A 40 -18.03 7.95 7.13
CA GLY A 40 -18.70 9.26 7.00
C GLY A 40 -17.99 10.40 7.72
N CYS A 41 -16.73 10.21 8.14
CA CYS A 41 -15.91 11.26 8.74
C CYS A 41 -15.44 12.28 7.71
N LEU A 42 -15.23 11.85 6.45
CA LEU A 42 -14.85 12.71 5.35
C LEU A 42 -15.94 12.69 4.25
N PRO A 43 -16.62 13.82 3.97
CA PRO A 43 -17.53 13.89 2.83
C PRO A 43 -16.71 13.79 1.54
N MET A 44 -16.93 12.73 0.78
CA MET A 44 -16.21 12.44 -0.45
C MET A 44 -17.18 11.95 -1.52
N ASP A 45 -17.09 12.51 -2.73
CA ASP A 45 -17.90 12.06 -3.85
C ASP A 45 -17.53 10.61 -4.26
N ASP A 46 -18.50 9.84 -4.75
CA ASP A 46 -18.29 8.46 -5.20
C ASP A 46 -17.19 8.34 -6.27
N GLN A 47 -17.03 9.36 -7.13
CA GLN A 47 -15.95 9.41 -8.12
C GLN A 47 -14.57 9.53 -7.46
N SER A 48 -14.44 10.36 -6.43
CA SER A 48 -13.21 10.51 -5.65
C SER A 48 -12.88 9.22 -4.90
N LEU A 49 -13.91 8.56 -4.33
CA LEU A 49 -13.75 7.28 -3.63
C LEU A 49 -13.32 6.16 -4.59
N ALA A 50 -13.88 6.11 -5.80
CA ALA A 50 -13.45 5.18 -6.85
C ALA A 50 -12.01 5.45 -7.31
N GLY A 51 -11.62 6.73 -7.42
CA GLY A 51 -10.24 7.14 -7.70
C GLY A 51 -9.26 6.64 -6.64
N LEU A 52 -9.56 6.86 -5.36
CA LEU A 52 -8.74 6.40 -4.23
C LEU A 52 -8.61 4.87 -4.20
N LYS A 53 -9.69 4.13 -4.44
CA LYS A 53 -9.65 2.66 -4.53
C LYS A 53 -8.71 2.20 -5.65
N LYS A 54 -8.72 2.89 -6.79
CA LYS A 54 -7.82 2.60 -7.92
C LYS A 54 -6.37 2.93 -7.59
N GLU A 55 -6.09 4.09 -6.98
CA GLU A 55 -4.74 4.44 -6.52
C GLU A 55 -4.21 3.42 -5.50
N LYS A 56 -5.05 3.01 -4.54
CA LYS A 56 -4.69 1.99 -3.56
C LYS A 56 -4.36 0.65 -4.23
N LEU A 57 -5.16 0.25 -5.22
CA LEU A 57 -4.92 -0.96 -6.00
C LEU A 57 -3.57 -0.87 -6.73
N GLN A 58 -3.30 0.24 -7.42
CA GLN A 58 -2.04 0.45 -8.12
C GLN A 58 -0.83 0.45 -7.18
N ALA A 59 -0.94 1.08 -6.01
CA ALA A 59 0.10 1.08 -5.00
C ALA A 59 0.37 -0.35 -4.49
N LYS A 60 -0.68 -1.12 -4.23
CA LYS A 60 -0.56 -2.54 -3.86
C LYS A 60 0.11 -3.36 -4.96
N GLU A 61 -0.34 -3.24 -6.21
CA GLU A 61 0.25 -3.98 -7.35
C GLU A 61 1.73 -3.65 -7.52
N LYS A 62 2.11 -2.38 -7.36
CA LYS A 62 3.50 -1.96 -7.47
C LYS A 62 4.35 -2.46 -6.30
N LEU A 63 3.86 -2.38 -5.06
CA LEU A 63 4.50 -3.00 -3.90
C LEU A 63 4.70 -4.50 -4.10
N GLN A 64 3.70 -5.19 -4.65
CA GLN A 64 3.76 -6.63 -4.88
C GLN A 64 4.80 -6.98 -5.95
N ARG A 65 4.86 -6.24 -7.06
CA ARG A 65 5.93 -6.44 -8.08
C ARG A 65 7.33 -6.19 -7.53
N MET A 66 7.50 -5.13 -6.73
CA MET A 66 8.78 -4.84 -6.08
C MET A 66 9.15 -5.96 -5.09
N TRP A 67 8.17 -6.48 -4.35
CA TRP A 67 8.36 -7.59 -3.43
C TRP A 67 8.78 -8.87 -4.15
N ASP A 68 8.08 -9.24 -5.22
CA ASP A 68 8.43 -10.39 -6.07
C ASP A 68 9.86 -10.26 -6.61
N SER A 69 10.24 -9.08 -7.12
CA SER A 69 11.61 -8.82 -7.59
C SER A 69 12.65 -8.91 -6.48
N TRP A 70 12.34 -8.41 -5.28
CA TRP A 70 13.22 -8.47 -4.13
C TRP A 70 13.40 -9.90 -3.60
N GLN A 71 12.33 -10.70 -3.58
CA GLN A 71 12.37 -12.11 -3.25
C GLN A 71 13.20 -12.91 -4.27
N GLN A 72 13.04 -12.63 -5.57
CA GLN A 72 13.85 -13.24 -6.63
C GLN A 72 15.34 -12.89 -6.50
N SER A 73 15.67 -11.67 -6.10
CA SER A 73 17.07 -11.24 -5.91
C SER A 73 17.71 -11.83 -4.66
N ARG A 74 16.93 -12.45 -3.76
CA ARG A 74 17.40 -13.13 -2.54
C ARG A 74 17.75 -14.60 -2.76
N HIS A 75 17.46 -15.15 -3.94
CA HIS A 75 17.70 -16.55 -4.34
C HIS A 75 18.86 -16.64 -5.33
#